data_AF-A0A0C2YRC0-F1
#
_entry.id   AF-A0A0C2YRC0-F1
#
_cell.length_a   1.000
_cell.length_b   1.000
_cell.length_c   1.000
_cell.angle_alpha   90.00
_cell.angle_beta   90.00
_cell.angle_gamma   90.00
#
_symmetry.space_group_name_H-M   'P 1'
#
loop_
_entity.id
_entity.type
_entity.pdbx_description
1 polymer ?
#
loop_
_entity_poly.entity_id
_entity_poly.type
_entity_poly.pdbx_seq_one_letter_code
_entity_poly.pdbx_strand_id
1 'polypeptide(L)'
;EVATMEYVESHTNIPVPHVYHHSAHAKGEVGSPYILMSKVEGVPLVSVWDDMDDERRRIILRQVIDILLELWSQRFDKPGPLF
;
A
#
# COMPACT_ATOMS: atom_id res chain seq x y z
N GLU A 1 -4.67 -0.79 9.64
CA GLU A 1 -4.33 -0.73 8.20
C GLU A 1 -4.66 0.63 7.59
N VAL A 2 -5.91 1.11 7.68
CA VAL A 2 -6.34 2.45 7.20
C VAL A 2 -5.34 3.56 7.54
N ALA A 3 -5.11 3.75 8.84
CA ALA A 3 -4.09 4.60 9.44
C ALA A 3 -2.75 4.67 8.67
N THR A 4 -2.24 3.51 8.29
CA THR A 4 -0.95 3.36 7.63
C THR A 4 -1.05 3.75 6.16
N MET A 5 -2.13 3.36 5.46
CA MET A 5 -2.37 3.75 4.07
C MET A 5 -2.53 5.26 3.93
N GLU A 6 -3.33 5.89 4.80
CA GLU A 6 -3.51 7.35 4.81
C GLU A 6 -2.19 8.10 5.11
N TYR A 7 -1.39 7.58 6.04
CA TYR A 7 -0.06 8.14 6.31
C TYR A 7 0.85 8.06 5.08
N VAL A 8 0.95 6.87 4.45
CA VAL A 8 1.78 6.67 3.26
C VAL A 8 1.32 7.55 2.10
N GLU A 9 0.01 7.64 1.85
CA GLU A 9 -0.57 8.49 0.80
C GLU A 9 -0.25 9.98 1.01
N SER A 10 -0.25 10.45 2.26
CA SER A 10 -0.03 11.87 2.59
C SER A 10 1.44 12.27 2.73
N HIS A 11 2.35 11.32 2.96
CA HIS A 11 3.76 11.60 3.26
C HIS A 11 4.76 11.05 2.23
N THR A 12 4.27 10.32 1.22
CA THR A 12 5.12 9.70 0.19
C THR A 12 4.49 9.81 -1.19
N ASN A 13 5.27 9.48 -2.23
CA ASN A 13 4.80 9.36 -3.60
C ASN A 13 4.43 7.92 -3.96
N ILE A 14 4.41 7.01 -2.98
CA ILE A 14 4.13 5.60 -3.19
C ILE A 14 2.63 5.44 -3.51
N PRO A 15 2.27 4.82 -4.64
CA PRO A 15 0.88 4.59 -4.96
C PRO A 15 0.30 3.54 -4.01
N VAL A 16 -0.62 3.97 -3.16
CA VAL A 16 -1.42 3.12 -2.28
C VAL A 16 -2.91 3.31 -2.59
N PRO A 17 -3.79 2.33 -2.27
CA PRO A 17 -5.23 2.53 -2.37
C PRO A 17 -5.69 3.72 -1.54
N HIS A 18 -6.53 4.57 -2.13
CA HIS A 18 -7.18 5.67 -1.44
C HIS A 18 -8.36 5.13 -0.62
N VAL A 19 -8.40 5.43 0.68
CA VAL A 19 -9.48 4.94 1.56
C VAL A 19 -10.69 5.88 1.47
N TYR A 20 -11.82 5.36 0.99
CA TYR A 20 -13.08 6.13 0.93
C TYR A 20 -13.88 6.03 2.23
N HIS A 21 -13.90 4.84 2.84
CA HIS A 21 -14.64 4.59 4.07
C HIS A 21 -14.08 3.36 4.78
N HIS A 22 -14.20 3.28 6.10
CA HIS A 22 -13.90 2.07 6.86
C HIS A 22 -14.78 1.97 8.11
N SER A 23 -14.93 0.77 8.64
CA SER A 23 -15.55 0.55 9.96
C SER A 23 -14.90 -0.64 10.63
N ALA A 24 -14.56 -0.49 11.92
CA ALA A 24 -14.13 -1.59 12.77
C ALA A 24 -15.29 -2.26 13.52
N HIS A 25 -16.51 -1.73 13.41
CA HIS A 25 -17.66 -2.17 14.19
C HIS A 25 -18.40 -3.32 13.49
N ALA A 26 -18.32 -4.52 14.05
CA ALA A 26 -19.02 -5.70 13.53
C ALA A 26 -20.56 -5.66 13.73
N LYS A 27 -21.09 -4.68 14.46
CA LYS A 27 -22.53 -4.53 14.73
C LYS A 27 -23.22 -3.50 13.83
N GLY A 28 -22.50 -2.92 12.87
CA GLY A 28 -23.07 -1.99 11.89
C GLY A 28 -23.88 -2.70 10.80
N GLU A 29 -24.43 -1.94 9.85
CA GLU A 29 -25.27 -2.45 8.75
C GLU A 29 -24.59 -3.52 7.89
N VAL A 30 -23.27 -3.45 7.75
CA VAL A 30 -22.45 -4.42 7.01
C VAL A 30 -22.24 -5.72 7.80
N GLY A 31 -22.42 -5.71 9.12
CA GLY A 31 -22.28 -6.89 9.99
C GLY A 31 -20.84 -7.39 10.19
N SER A 32 -19.83 -6.69 9.66
CA SER A 32 -18.42 -7.02 9.85
C SER A 32 -17.51 -5.79 9.71
N PRO A 33 -16.27 -5.85 10.21
CA PRO A 33 -15.25 -4.85 9.91
C PRO A 33 -14.90 -4.81 8.43
N TYR A 34 -14.72 -3.61 7.86
CA TYR A 34 -14.39 -3.43 6.46
C TYR A 34 -13.56 -2.16 6.19
N ILE A 35 -12.92 -2.15 5.02
CA ILE A 35 -12.30 -0.98 4.40
C ILE A 35 -12.80 -0.92 2.96
N LEU A 36 -13.38 0.21 2.57
CA LEU A 36 -13.75 0.56 1.21
C LEU A 36 -12.68 1.51 0.67
N MET A 37 -12.01 1.11 -0.41
CA MET A 37 -10.87 1.82 -0.97
C MET A 37 -10.84 1.73 -2.50
N SER A 38 -10.04 2.59 -3.13
CA SER A 38 -9.81 2.55 -4.57
C SER A 38 -9.13 1.25 -4.99
N LYS A 39 -9.32 0.87 -6.26
CA LYS A 39 -8.56 -0.22 -6.86
C LYS A 39 -7.32 0.37 -7.53
N VAL A 40 -6.15 -0.17 -7.19
CA VAL A 40 -4.92 0.14 -7.92
C VAL A 40 -4.94 -0.64 -9.23
N GLU A 41 -4.80 0.08 -10.34
CA GLU A 41 -4.75 -0.53 -11.67
C GLU A 41 -3.43 -1.28 -11.88
N GLY A 42 -3.52 -2.50 -12.42
CA GLY A 42 -2.36 -3.34 -12.68
C GLY A 42 -2.66 -4.83 -12.51
N VAL A 43 -1.59 -5.63 -12.57
CA VAL A 43 -1.62 -7.07 -12.32
C VAL A 43 -0.61 -7.43 -11.24
N PRO A 44 -0.85 -8.49 -10.45
CA PRO A 44 0.14 -8.98 -9.50
C PRO A 44 1.47 -9.28 -10.21
N LEU A 45 2.58 -8.74 -9.72
CA LEU A 45 3.89 -8.94 -10.35
C LEU A 45 4.22 -10.42 -10.57
N VAL A 46 3.85 -11.28 -9.60
CA VAL A 46 4.04 -12.73 -9.67
C VAL A 46 3.38 -13.37 -10.90
N SER A 47 2.29 -12.82 -11.41
CA SER A 47 1.58 -13.42 -12.55
C SER A 47 2.24 -13.13 -13.89
N VAL A 48 3.24 -12.24 -13.94
CA VAL A 48 3.94 -11.83 -15.16
C VAL A 48 5.46 -11.91 -15.06
N TRP A 49 6.00 -12.17 -13.86
CA TRP A 49 7.43 -12.10 -13.57
C TRP A 49 8.27 -13.05 -14.43
N ASP A 50 7.81 -14.29 -14.60
CA ASP A 50 8.56 -15.34 -15.32
C ASP A 50 8.62 -15.07 -16.83
N ASP A 51 7.61 -14.37 -17.37
CA ASP A 51 7.52 -13.98 -18.78
C ASP A 51 8.24 -12.67 -19.11
N MET A 52 8.75 -11.94 -18.11
CA MET A 52 9.52 -10.72 -18.30
C MET A 52 10.96 -11.00 -18.71
N ASP A 53 11.47 -10.21 -19.66
CA ASP A 53 12.91 -10.15 -19.93
C ASP A 53 13.68 -9.49 -18.78
N ASP A 54 15.01 -9.68 -18.79
CA ASP A 54 15.88 -9.19 -17.72
C ASP A 54 15.88 -7.67 -17.60
N GLU A 55 15.67 -6.94 -18.69
CA GLU A 55 15.64 -5.48 -18.69
C GLU A 55 14.38 -4.95 -17.97
N ARG A 56 13.22 -5.53 -18.26
CA ARG A 56 11.97 -5.24 -17.54
C ARG A 56 12.09 -5.58 -16.06
N ARG A 57 12.65 -6.75 -15.72
CA ARG A 57 12.90 -7.13 -14.32
C ARG A 57 13.80 -6.12 -13.61
N ARG A 58 14.86 -5.66 -14.26
CA ARG A 58 15.77 -4.64 -13.72
C ARG A 58 15.05 -3.32 -13.42
N ILE A 59 14.14 -2.89 -14.31
CA ILE A 59 13.33 -1.68 -14.11
C ILE A 59 12.39 -1.85 -12.90
N ILE A 60 11.68 -2.98 -12.81
CA ILE A 60 10.80 -3.26 -11.67
C ILE A 60 11.58 -3.32 -10.35
N LEU A 61 12.73 -3.98 -10.32
CA LEU A 61 13.56 -4.03 -9.12
C LEU A 61 14.03 -2.65 -8.68
N ARG A 62 14.34 -1.75 -9.62
CA ARG A 62 14.64 -0.35 -9.30
C ARG A 62 13.44 0.33 -8.63
N GLN A 63 12.24 0.18 -9.19
CA GLN A 63 11.02 0.76 -8.61
C GLN A 63 10.73 0.22 -7.20
N VAL A 64 10.92 -1.08 -6.96
CA VAL A 64 10.78 -1.69 -5.63
C VAL A 64 11.79 -1.10 -4.65
N ILE A 65 13.04 -0.93 -5.07
CA ILE A 65 14.08 -0.28 -4.25
C ILE A 65 13.68 1.15 -3.91
N ASP A 66 13.19 1.92 -4.88
CA ASP A 66 12.78 3.31 -4.67
C ASP A 66 11.63 3.41 -3.64
N ILE A 67 10.62 2.53 -3.74
CA ILE A 67 9.52 2.42 -2.77
C ILE A 67 10.06 2.06 -1.37
N LEU A 68 10.95 1.07 -1.27
CA LEU A 68 11.51 0.65 0.02
C LEU A 68 12.33 1.76 0.67
N LEU A 69 13.12 2.50 -0.11
CA LEU A 69 13.90 3.64 0.40
C LEU A 69 13.00 4.77 0.88
N GLU A 70 11.91 5.07 0.17
CA GLU A 70 10.96 6.10 0.56
C GLU A 70 10.21 5.72 1.84
N LEU A 71 9.73 4.47 1.96
CA LEU A 71 9.16 3.96 3.21
C LEU A 71 10.17 4.01 4.37
N TRP A 72 11.41 3.62 4.11
CA TRP A 72 12.46 3.59 5.14
C TRP A 72 12.93 4.98 5.56
N SER A 73 12.68 6.00 4.74
CA SER A 73 12.96 7.40 5.09
C SER A 73 11.95 7.98 6.08
N GLN A 74 10.78 7.34 6.23
CA GLN A 74 9.78 7.74 7.21
C GLN A 74 10.32 7.53 8.64
N ARG A 75 10.07 8.49 9.53
CA ARG A 75 10.54 8.48 10.91
C ARG A 75 9.34 8.51 11.84
N PHE A 76 9.39 7.67 12.87
CA PHE A 76 8.39 7.60 13.91
C PHE A 76 9.06 7.75 15.26
N ASP A 77 8.52 8.61 16.11
CA ASP A 77 9.08 8.85 17.44
C ASP A 77 8.87 7.68 18.39
N LYS A 78 7.91 6.80 18.08
CA LYS A 78 7.54 5.63 18.89
C LYS A 78 7.17 4.44 18.00
N PRO A 79 7.55 3.22 18.40
CA PRO A 79 7.02 2.02 17.78
C PRO A 79 5.54 1.85 18.17
N GLY A 80 4.71 1.44 17.23
CA GLY A 80 3.30 1.18 17.49
C GLY A 80 2.39 1.58 16.33
N PRO A 81 1.06 1.42 16.50
CA PRO A 81 0.10 1.97 15.57
C PRO A 81 0.24 3.49 15.47
N LEU A 82 -0.14 4.06 14.33
CA LEU A 82 -0.10 5.51 14.11
C LEU A 82 -1.23 6.27 14.84
N PHE A 83 -1.94 5.59 15.76
CA PHE A 83 -3.08 6.05 16.54
C PHE A 83 -3.16 5.31 17.88
#